data_AF-A0AAD0YK78-F1
#
_entry.id   AF-A0AAD0YK78-F1
#
_cell.length_a   1.000
_cell.length_b   1.000
_cell.length_c   1.000
_cell.angle_alpha   90.00
_cell.angle_beta   90.00
_cell.angle_gamma   90.00
#
_symmetry.space_group_name_H-M   'P 1'
#
loop_
_entity.id
_entity.type
_entity.pdbx_description
1 polymer ?
#
loop_
_entity_poly.entity_id
_entity_poly.type
_entity_poly.pdbx_seq_one_letter_code
_entity_poly.pdbx_strand_id
1 'polypeptide(L)'
;MKKLSHLLLALIVVSIQGQVGINTETPEATLEVVGKPNDVNHYDGIIPPRITGNQLAAKTYSSTKKGTVVFVTSPANNLSGQVIQITEPGLYYFDGNLWQTFSKEKQPTEYRILLTFDHTSTAALSATSTWSAPVNYNGNTNNYLTASKYYTIGTKNYGGLKGSVSFRKVNGIVNVKFQIFRSTDSEPITSDALINIPDIFSDIGYIPNQIVFLHPENSTMLIPALLENFTIKIPQASLGAISTSYYTYGEVQGYSNWIRPYLH
;
A
#
# COMPACT_ATOMS: atom_id res chain seq x y z
N MET A 1 19.81 -68.58 45.32
CA MET A 1 18.79 -67.52 45.15
C MET A 1 19.35 -66.14 44.77
N LYS A 2 20.63 -65.99 44.37
CA LYS A 2 21.21 -64.66 44.02
C LYS A 2 21.07 -64.25 42.53
N LYS A 3 20.77 -65.19 41.63
CA LYS A 3 20.69 -64.92 40.17
C LYS A 3 19.35 -64.31 39.71
N LEU A 4 18.28 -64.40 40.52
CA LEU A 4 16.96 -63.84 40.18
C LEU A 4 16.87 -62.33 40.47
N SER A 5 17.72 -61.81 41.37
CA SER A 5 17.78 -60.38 41.70
C SER A 5 18.32 -59.53 40.54
N HIS A 6 19.19 -60.08 39.69
CA HIS A 6 19.80 -59.32 38.60
C HIS A 6 18.88 -59.21 37.37
N LEU A 7 17.92 -60.13 37.22
CA LEU A 7 16.92 -60.08 36.15
C LEU A 7 15.84 -59.01 36.42
N LEU A 8 15.55 -58.73 37.70
CA LEU A 8 14.58 -57.71 38.10
C LEU A 8 15.10 -56.27 37.91
N LEU A 9 16.43 -56.08 37.91
CA LEU A 9 17.06 -54.78 37.69
C LEU A 9 17.19 -54.41 36.19
N ALA A 10 16.99 -55.38 35.29
CA ALA A 10 17.08 -55.19 33.84
C ALA A 10 15.79 -54.65 33.19
N LEU A 11 14.73 -54.41 33.97
CA LEU A 11 13.41 -53.99 33.45
C LEU A 11 13.02 -52.56 33.84
N ILE A 12 13.99 -51.66 34.01
CA ILE A 12 13.73 -50.22 34.09
C ILE A 12 13.83 -49.65 32.68
N VAL A 13 12.73 -49.73 31.93
CA VAL A 13 12.57 -48.98 30.67
C VAL A 13 12.20 -47.55 31.05
N VAL A 14 13.20 -46.66 31.11
CA VAL A 14 12.94 -45.22 31.28
C VAL A 14 12.46 -44.69 29.94
N SER A 15 11.15 -44.53 29.79
CA SER A 15 10.57 -43.76 28.68
C SER A 15 10.80 -42.28 28.95
N ILE A 16 11.92 -41.75 28.48
CA ILE A 16 12.19 -40.31 28.47
C ILE A 16 11.23 -39.65 27.46
N GLN A 17 10.22 -38.96 27.95
CA GLN A 17 9.35 -38.14 27.11
C GLN A 17 10.07 -36.81 26.82
N GLY A 18 10.19 -36.44 25.54
CA GLY A 18 10.89 -35.23 25.08
C GLY A 18 10.08 -33.94 25.19
N GLN A 19 9.08 -33.88 26.07
CA GLN A 19 8.23 -32.70 26.28
C GLN A 19 8.92 -31.74 27.27
N VAL A 20 8.84 -30.44 27.00
CA VAL A 20 9.38 -29.39 27.88
C VAL A 20 8.23 -28.53 28.40
N GLY A 21 7.99 -28.58 29.71
CA GLY A 21 7.07 -27.67 30.40
C GLY A 21 7.83 -26.51 31.05
N ILE A 22 7.39 -25.27 30.84
CA ILE A 22 7.81 -24.10 31.60
C ILE A 22 6.61 -23.62 32.40
N ASN A 23 6.77 -23.57 33.74
CA ASN A 23 5.69 -23.32 34.70
C ASN A 23 4.53 -24.35 34.67
N THR A 24 4.75 -25.56 34.14
CA THR A 24 3.82 -26.69 34.21
C THR A 24 4.59 -28.00 34.37
N GLU A 25 4.11 -28.89 35.23
CA GLU A 25 4.71 -30.21 35.47
C GLU A 25 4.19 -31.28 34.49
N THR A 26 3.04 -31.02 33.88
CA THR A 26 2.35 -31.93 32.95
C THR A 26 2.10 -31.20 31.62
N PRO A 27 3.13 -31.03 30.78
CA PRO A 27 2.97 -30.36 29.50
C PRO A 27 2.10 -31.17 28.55
N GLU A 28 1.14 -30.52 27.91
CA GLU A 28 0.22 -31.12 26.92
C GLU A 28 0.76 -31.02 25.47
N ALA A 29 1.92 -30.38 25.30
CA ALA A 29 2.60 -30.22 24.01
C ALA A 29 4.12 -30.42 24.14
N THR A 30 4.83 -30.54 23.00
CA THR A 30 6.31 -30.66 23.00
C THR A 30 6.99 -29.49 23.73
N LEU A 31 6.42 -28.30 23.65
CA LEU A 31 6.77 -27.15 24.49
C LEU A 31 5.47 -26.50 24.97
N GLU A 32 5.25 -26.45 26.26
CA GLU A 32 4.16 -25.68 26.88
C GLU A 32 4.74 -24.64 27.84
N VAL A 33 4.29 -23.39 27.70
CA VAL A 33 4.66 -22.28 28.59
C VAL A 33 3.40 -21.75 29.23
N VAL A 34 3.20 -22.05 30.52
CA VAL A 34 2.02 -21.61 31.28
C VAL A 34 2.33 -20.27 31.98
N GLY A 35 1.43 -19.31 31.82
CA GLY A 35 1.58 -17.99 32.43
C GLY A 35 1.05 -17.89 33.87
N LYS A 36 1.24 -16.72 34.49
CA LYS A 36 0.69 -16.36 35.80
C LYS A 36 -0.14 -15.07 35.70
N PRO A 37 -1.36 -15.13 35.14
CA PRO A 37 -2.12 -13.93 34.74
C PRO A 37 -2.49 -12.98 35.88
N ASN A 38 -2.45 -13.43 37.13
CA ASN A 38 -2.79 -12.62 38.31
C ASN A 38 -1.56 -12.05 39.05
N ASP A 39 -0.34 -12.41 38.64
CA ASP A 39 0.90 -11.90 39.26
C ASP A 39 1.43 -10.71 38.45
N VAL A 40 1.25 -9.50 38.98
CA VAL A 40 1.65 -8.25 38.30
C VAL A 40 3.17 -8.10 38.12
N ASN A 41 3.97 -8.91 38.83
CA ASN A 41 5.42 -8.94 38.70
C ASN A 41 5.91 -10.13 37.85
N HIS A 42 4.99 -10.88 37.24
CA HIS A 42 5.29 -11.95 36.31
C HIS A 42 4.95 -11.51 34.88
N TYR A 43 5.96 -11.46 34.01
CA TYR A 43 5.79 -11.03 32.63
C TYR A 43 5.62 -12.24 31.71
N ASP A 44 4.36 -12.63 31.47
CA ASP A 44 4.00 -13.74 30.59
C ASP A 44 4.44 -13.48 29.14
N GLY A 45 5.19 -14.41 28.54
CA GLY A 45 5.52 -14.34 27.12
C GLY A 45 6.76 -15.14 26.70
N ILE A 46 7.02 -15.16 25.39
CA ILE A 46 8.22 -15.72 24.79
C ILE A 46 8.87 -14.62 23.93
N ILE A 47 10.12 -14.28 24.25
CA ILE A 47 10.91 -13.36 23.42
C ILE A 47 11.75 -14.22 22.46
N PRO A 48 11.44 -14.25 21.15
CA PRO A 48 12.28 -14.93 20.17
C PRO A 48 13.59 -14.16 19.97
N PRO A 49 14.61 -14.78 19.33
CA PRO A 49 15.86 -14.10 19.02
C PRO A 49 15.62 -12.77 18.28
N ARG A 50 16.27 -11.71 18.75
CA ARG A 50 16.26 -10.39 18.12
C ARG A 50 17.42 -10.29 17.14
N ILE A 51 17.15 -9.86 15.90
CA ILE A 51 18.15 -9.77 14.84
C ILE A 51 17.84 -8.60 13.90
N THR A 52 18.83 -7.92 13.33
CA THR A 52 18.56 -6.94 12.27
C THR A 52 18.33 -7.63 10.93
N GLY A 53 17.63 -6.98 10.00
CA GLY A 53 17.44 -7.50 8.64
C GLY A 53 18.78 -7.74 7.93
N ASN A 54 19.78 -6.88 8.15
CA ASN A 54 21.13 -7.06 7.60
C ASN A 54 21.86 -8.28 8.20
N GLN A 55 21.75 -8.51 9.51
CA GLN A 55 22.33 -9.70 10.15
C GLN A 55 21.63 -10.99 9.70
N LEU A 56 20.33 -10.92 9.42
CA LEU A 56 19.57 -12.04 8.92
C LEU A 56 19.90 -12.33 7.45
N ALA A 57 20.12 -11.30 6.64
CA ALA A 57 20.56 -11.40 5.25
C ALA A 57 21.95 -12.05 5.09
N ALA A 58 22.82 -11.90 6.11
CA ALA A 58 24.12 -12.55 6.16
C ALA A 58 24.07 -14.06 6.45
N LYS A 59 22.87 -14.61 6.70
CA LYS A 59 22.64 -16.04 6.99
C LYS A 59 21.80 -16.67 5.89
N THR A 60 22.05 -17.95 5.63
CA THR A 60 21.22 -18.76 4.73
C THR A 60 20.50 -19.83 5.53
N TYR A 61 19.17 -19.80 5.51
CA TYR A 61 18.32 -20.80 6.14
C TYR A 61 17.88 -21.81 5.08
N SER A 62 18.18 -23.09 5.29
CA SER A 62 17.68 -24.15 4.42
C SER A 62 16.23 -24.49 4.77
N SER A 63 15.54 -25.20 3.87
CA SER A 63 14.14 -25.62 4.05
C SER A 63 13.87 -26.40 5.34
N THR A 64 14.88 -27.08 5.91
CA THR A 64 14.77 -27.79 7.19
C THR A 64 14.64 -26.86 8.40
N LYS A 65 14.83 -25.56 8.23
CA LYS A 65 14.64 -24.52 9.27
C LYS A 65 13.28 -23.83 9.17
N LYS A 66 12.37 -24.33 8.33
CA LYS A 66 10.99 -23.83 8.23
C LYS A 66 10.33 -23.79 9.61
N GLY A 67 9.61 -22.70 9.90
CA GLY A 67 8.97 -22.44 11.18
C GLY A 67 9.88 -21.73 12.20
N THR A 68 11.13 -21.41 11.86
CA THR A 68 11.98 -20.56 12.73
C THR A 68 11.33 -19.20 12.89
N VAL A 69 11.26 -18.69 14.12
CA VAL A 69 10.70 -17.37 14.44
C VAL A 69 11.80 -16.45 14.97
N VAL A 70 11.80 -15.19 14.51
CA VAL A 70 12.68 -14.13 14.99
C VAL A 70 11.93 -12.82 15.12
N PHE A 71 12.38 -11.95 16.02
CA PHE A 71 11.96 -10.55 16.01
C PHE A 71 13.01 -9.72 15.28
N VAL A 72 12.64 -9.14 14.14
CA VAL A 72 13.52 -8.25 13.41
C VAL A 72 13.46 -6.85 14.01
N THR A 73 14.61 -6.30 14.38
CA THR A 73 14.69 -4.97 15.03
C THR A 73 14.81 -3.81 14.05
N SER A 74 15.26 -4.05 12.83
CA SER A 74 15.35 -3.04 11.74
C SER A 74 15.36 -3.73 10.37
N PRO A 75 14.86 -3.08 9.30
CA PRO A 75 14.84 -3.66 7.97
C PRO A 75 16.23 -3.91 7.38
N ALA A 76 16.31 -4.76 6.37
CA ALA A 76 17.54 -4.94 5.60
C ALA A 76 17.77 -3.75 4.64
N ASN A 77 19.01 -3.34 4.47
CA ASN A 77 19.37 -2.26 3.53
C ASN A 77 19.17 -2.69 2.07
N ASN A 78 19.35 -3.99 1.79
CA ASN A 78 19.14 -4.59 0.48
C ASN A 78 18.09 -5.70 0.58
N LEU A 79 16.90 -5.43 0.04
CA LEU A 79 15.78 -6.36 0.02
C LEU A 79 15.95 -7.35 -1.14
N SER A 80 16.65 -8.47 -0.87
CA SER A 80 16.86 -9.53 -1.84
C SER A 80 16.95 -10.90 -1.17
N GLY A 81 16.83 -11.96 -1.97
CA GLY A 81 16.88 -13.34 -1.48
C GLY A 81 15.87 -13.59 -0.37
N GLN A 82 16.31 -14.26 0.70
CA GLN A 82 15.42 -14.70 1.79
C GLN A 82 14.81 -13.56 2.60
N VAL A 83 15.40 -12.36 2.56
CA VAL A 83 14.97 -11.20 3.37
C VAL A 83 14.16 -10.15 2.58
N ILE A 84 13.74 -10.47 1.35
CA ILE A 84 13.06 -9.51 0.46
C ILE A 84 11.80 -8.87 1.05
N GLN A 85 11.14 -9.54 2.01
CA GLN A 85 9.93 -9.06 2.67
C GLN A 85 10.17 -8.37 4.03
N ILE A 86 11.43 -8.18 4.44
CA ILE A 86 11.77 -7.58 5.74
C ILE A 86 11.88 -6.05 5.60
N THR A 87 10.74 -5.41 5.38
CA THR A 87 10.65 -3.97 5.12
C THR A 87 10.50 -3.11 6.40
N GLU A 88 10.16 -3.74 7.52
CA GLU A 88 9.92 -3.07 8.80
C GLU A 88 10.30 -3.96 10.00
N PRO A 89 10.59 -3.39 11.19
CA PRO A 89 10.75 -4.17 12.40
C PRO A 89 9.47 -4.96 12.72
N GLY A 90 9.60 -6.18 13.23
CA GLY A 90 8.44 -7.02 13.52
C GLY A 90 8.78 -8.47 13.77
N LEU A 91 7.76 -9.28 14.02
CA LEU A 91 7.91 -10.71 14.19
C LEU A 91 7.86 -11.38 12.80
N TYR A 92 8.84 -12.24 12.49
CA TYR A 92 8.94 -12.96 11.22
C TYR A 92 9.12 -14.46 11.44
N TYR A 93 8.57 -15.28 10.53
CA TYR A 93 8.89 -16.70 10.45
C TYR A 93 9.52 -17.06 9.11
N PHE A 94 10.35 -18.09 9.10
CA PHE A 94 10.90 -18.65 7.87
C PHE A 94 9.94 -19.68 7.29
N ASP A 95 9.44 -19.46 6.07
CA ASP A 95 8.46 -20.35 5.41
C ASP A 95 9.10 -21.57 4.71
N GLY A 96 10.43 -21.63 4.68
CA GLY A 96 11.23 -22.61 3.96
C GLY A 96 12.03 -22.01 2.80
N ASN A 97 11.65 -20.82 2.33
CA ASN A 97 12.27 -20.08 1.24
C ASN A 97 12.57 -18.63 1.62
N LEU A 98 11.57 -17.91 2.15
CA LEU A 98 11.61 -16.48 2.49
C LEU A 98 11.21 -16.26 3.97
N TRP A 99 11.62 -15.11 4.51
CA TRP A 99 11.15 -14.60 5.79
C TRP A 99 9.81 -13.87 5.61
N GLN A 100 8.75 -14.45 6.14
CA GLN A 100 7.39 -13.90 6.12
C GLN A 100 7.08 -13.17 7.43
N THR A 101 6.35 -12.06 7.34
CA THR A 101 5.87 -11.37 8.54
C THR A 101 4.72 -12.14 9.22
N PHE A 102 4.65 -12.09 10.55
CA PHE A 102 3.48 -12.57 11.31
C PHE A 102 2.32 -11.56 11.29
N SER A 103 2.58 -10.32 10.90
CA SER A 103 1.53 -9.31 10.76
C SER A 103 0.50 -9.79 9.72
N LYS A 104 -0.79 -9.54 9.98
CA LYS A 104 -1.82 -9.63 8.93
C LYS A 104 -1.34 -8.84 7.72
N GLU A 105 -1.57 -9.37 6.52
CA GLU A 105 -1.34 -8.65 5.27
C GLU A 105 -1.71 -7.18 5.46
N LYS A 106 -0.74 -6.29 5.27
CA LYS A 106 -0.97 -4.87 5.43
C LYS A 106 -2.14 -4.51 4.54
N GLN A 107 -3.24 -4.03 5.13
CA GLN A 107 -4.40 -3.61 4.34
C GLN A 107 -3.88 -2.68 3.25
N PRO A 108 -4.19 -2.95 1.97
CA PRO A 108 -3.68 -2.12 0.90
C PRO A 108 -4.05 -0.66 1.18
N THR A 109 -3.14 0.26 0.88
CA THR A 109 -3.43 1.69 1.00
C THR A 109 -3.81 2.21 -0.38
N GLU A 110 -5.00 2.79 -0.47
CA GLU A 110 -5.38 3.66 -1.55
C GLU A 110 -4.71 5.02 -1.42
N TYR A 111 -4.05 5.44 -2.49
CA TYR A 111 -3.57 6.80 -2.66
C TYR A 111 -4.55 7.56 -3.54
N ARG A 112 -5.18 8.59 -2.99
CA ARG A 112 -6.12 9.46 -3.70
C ARG A 112 -5.56 10.87 -3.83
N ILE A 113 -5.50 11.37 -5.06
CA ILE A 113 -5.24 12.78 -5.34
C ILE A 113 -6.48 13.40 -5.95
N LEU A 114 -6.84 14.61 -5.51
CA LEU A 114 -7.84 15.45 -6.17
C LEU A 114 -7.17 16.72 -6.68
N LEU A 115 -7.14 16.88 -8.00
CA LEU A 115 -6.75 18.11 -8.67
C LEU A 115 -7.99 18.95 -8.94
N THR A 116 -8.09 20.10 -8.29
CA THR A 116 -9.19 21.05 -8.50
C THR A 116 -8.78 22.12 -9.51
N PHE A 117 -9.70 22.51 -10.38
CA PHE A 117 -9.48 23.56 -11.36
C PHE A 117 -10.05 24.90 -10.89
N ASP A 118 -9.20 25.93 -10.86
CA ASP A 118 -9.58 27.30 -10.58
C ASP A 118 -9.62 28.13 -11.87
N HIS A 119 -10.83 28.24 -12.44
CA HIS A 119 -11.10 29.00 -13.66
C HIS A 119 -10.75 30.50 -13.59
N THR A 120 -10.61 31.07 -12.39
CA THR A 120 -10.31 32.49 -12.23
C THR A 120 -8.82 32.78 -12.17
N SER A 121 -8.00 31.74 -11.96
CA SER A 121 -6.58 31.85 -11.71
C SER A 121 -5.73 31.43 -12.90
N THR A 122 -4.54 32.00 -13.00
CA THR A 122 -3.47 31.57 -13.92
C THR A 122 -2.31 30.90 -13.17
N ALA A 123 -2.49 30.60 -11.88
CA ALA A 123 -1.46 29.98 -11.07
C ALA A 123 -1.06 28.60 -11.61
N ALA A 124 0.24 28.29 -11.51
CA ALA A 124 0.74 26.95 -11.80
C ALA A 124 0.18 25.92 -10.81
N LEU A 125 0.41 24.63 -11.10
CA LEU A 125 0.08 23.54 -10.19
C LEU A 125 0.67 23.79 -8.81
N SER A 126 -0.16 23.63 -7.77
CA SER A 126 0.29 23.71 -6.39
C SER A 126 -0.42 22.68 -5.53
N ALA A 127 0.35 22.02 -4.64
CA ALA A 127 -0.22 21.16 -3.61
C ALA A 127 -0.86 22.02 -2.52
N THR A 128 -2.13 21.80 -2.23
CA THR A 128 -2.86 22.51 -1.16
C THR A 128 -2.87 21.73 0.16
N SER A 129 -2.38 20.50 0.15
CA SER A 129 -2.19 19.68 1.34
C SER A 129 -0.93 18.83 1.25
N THR A 130 -0.49 18.32 2.40
CA THR A 130 0.31 17.09 2.47
C THR A 130 -0.62 15.88 2.36
N TRP A 131 -0.05 14.69 2.23
CA TRP A 131 -0.87 13.49 2.32
C TRP A 131 -1.41 13.31 3.74
N SER A 132 -2.66 12.88 3.84
CA SER A 132 -3.27 12.49 5.11
C SER A 132 -2.73 11.15 5.60
N ALA A 133 -2.86 10.90 6.91
CA ALA A 133 -2.79 9.54 7.44
C ALA A 133 -3.84 8.65 6.73
N PRO A 134 -3.54 7.37 6.45
CA PRO A 134 -4.50 6.44 5.89
C PRO A 134 -5.68 6.22 6.85
N VAL A 135 -6.90 6.49 6.40
CA VAL A 135 -8.13 6.32 7.20
C VAL A 135 -9.14 5.45 6.46
N ASN A 136 -10.04 4.80 7.21
CA ASN A 136 -11.17 4.13 6.60
C ASN A 136 -12.19 5.20 6.16
N TYR A 137 -12.32 5.40 4.85
CA TYR A 137 -13.29 6.35 4.30
C TYR A 137 -14.69 5.71 4.35
N ASN A 138 -15.66 6.38 4.98
CA ASN A 138 -17.01 5.89 5.28
C ASN A 138 -17.60 5.01 4.17
N GLY A 139 -17.76 3.71 4.46
CA GLY A 139 -18.42 2.74 3.57
C GLY A 139 -17.50 1.95 2.66
N ASN A 140 -16.18 2.04 2.82
CA ASN A 140 -15.26 1.23 2.03
C ASN A 140 -15.26 -0.24 2.48
N THR A 141 -16.05 -1.08 1.81
CA THR A 141 -16.11 -2.54 2.01
C THR A 141 -14.89 -3.28 1.42
N ASN A 142 -13.99 -2.57 0.73
CA ASN A 142 -12.96 -3.15 -0.11
C ASN A 142 -11.62 -3.44 0.61
N ASN A 143 -11.60 -3.53 1.94
CA ASN A 143 -10.42 -3.89 2.75
C ASN A 143 -9.15 -3.01 2.54
N TYR A 144 -9.30 -1.74 2.10
CA TYR A 144 -8.19 -0.79 2.01
C TYR A 144 -8.42 0.49 2.84
N LEU A 145 -7.33 1.09 3.31
CA LEU A 145 -7.32 2.45 3.90
C LEU A 145 -7.07 3.49 2.82
N THR A 146 -7.57 4.72 2.95
CA THR A 146 -7.34 5.79 1.98
C THR A 146 -6.48 6.90 2.57
N ALA A 147 -5.34 7.19 1.95
CA ALA A 147 -4.56 8.40 2.13
C ALA A 147 -4.93 9.39 1.01
N SER A 148 -5.13 10.67 1.35
CA SER A 148 -5.55 11.68 0.38
C SER A 148 -4.59 12.87 0.33
N LYS A 149 -4.41 13.45 -0.86
CA LYS A 149 -3.69 14.71 -1.07
C LYS A 149 -4.42 15.59 -2.09
N TYR A 150 -4.34 16.90 -1.92
CA TYR A 150 -5.06 17.87 -2.72
C TYR A 150 -4.12 18.77 -3.51
N TYR A 151 -4.50 19.06 -4.75
CA TYR A 151 -3.83 19.97 -5.66
C TYR A 151 -4.82 20.97 -6.24
N THR A 152 -4.32 22.14 -6.60
CA THR A 152 -5.05 23.13 -7.39
C THR A 152 -4.20 23.61 -8.57
N ILE A 153 -4.85 24.03 -9.65
CA ILE A 153 -4.20 24.69 -10.77
C ILE A 153 -5.14 25.75 -11.36
N GLY A 154 -4.58 26.87 -11.77
CA GLY A 154 -5.29 27.92 -12.48
C GLY A 154 -5.58 27.51 -13.92
N THR A 155 -6.84 27.63 -14.33
CA THR A 155 -7.33 27.21 -15.64
C THR A 155 -7.91 28.34 -16.48
N LYS A 156 -7.73 29.60 -16.05
CA LYS A 156 -8.16 30.78 -16.82
C LYS A 156 -7.65 30.75 -18.27
N ASN A 157 -6.38 30.40 -18.46
CA ASN A 157 -5.73 30.30 -19.78
C ASN A 157 -6.00 28.98 -20.51
N TYR A 158 -6.74 28.05 -19.91
CA TYR A 158 -7.02 26.71 -20.44
C TYR A 158 -8.52 26.55 -20.72
N GLY A 159 -9.16 27.60 -21.25
CA GLY A 159 -10.60 27.62 -21.53
C GLY A 159 -11.50 27.73 -20.30
N GLY A 160 -10.95 28.22 -19.17
CA GLY A 160 -11.70 28.45 -17.94
C GLY A 160 -12.31 27.17 -17.36
N LEU A 161 -11.57 26.06 -17.40
CA LEU A 161 -12.06 24.76 -16.92
C LEU A 161 -12.39 24.82 -15.42
N LYS A 162 -13.49 24.18 -15.03
CA LYS A 162 -13.98 24.02 -13.66
C LYS A 162 -14.12 22.54 -13.34
N GLY A 163 -14.27 22.22 -12.07
CA GLY A 163 -14.40 20.84 -11.60
C GLY A 163 -13.07 20.27 -11.16
N SER A 164 -12.87 18.96 -11.39
CA SER A 164 -11.70 18.26 -10.88
C SER A 164 -11.31 17.05 -11.71
N VAL A 165 -10.06 16.63 -11.51
CA VAL A 165 -9.55 15.33 -11.94
C VAL A 165 -9.09 14.57 -10.70
N SER A 166 -9.63 13.38 -10.49
CA SER A 166 -9.23 12.52 -9.38
C SER A 166 -8.34 11.38 -9.87
N PHE A 167 -7.27 11.12 -9.12
CA PHE A 167 -6.34 10.03 -9.36
C PHE A 167 -6.44 9.08 -8.15
N ARG A 168 -6.76 7.82 -8.39
CA ARG A 168 -6.87 6.81 -7.33
C ARG A 168 -5.98 5.64 -7.66
N LYS A 169 -5.09 5.27 -6.74
CA LYS A 169 -4.20 4.13 -6.90
C LYS A 169 -4.38 3.12 -5.78
N VAL A 170 -4.61 1.87 -6.16
CA VAL A 170 -4.68 0.71 -5.25
C VAL A 170 -3.99 -0.46 -5.92
N ASN A 171 -3.06 -1.13 -5.23
CA ASN A 171 -2.35 -2.32 -5.74
C ASN A 171 -1.75 -2.14 -7.15
N GLY A 172 -1.21 -0.94 -7.42
CA GLY A 172 -0.60 -0.60 -8.71
C GLY A 172 -1.58 -0.17 -9.81
N ILE A 173 -2.88 -0.43 -9.67
CA ILE A 173 -3.89 0.05 -10.62
C ILE A 173 -4.13 1.53 -10.35
N VAL A 174 -4.04 2.37 -11.39
CA VAL A 174 -4.29 3.82 -11.30
C VAL A 174 -5.54 4.15 -12.12
N ASN A 175 -6.59 4.64 -11.44
CA ASN A 175 -7.79 5.16 -12.07
C ASN A 175 -7.73 6.68 -12.09
N VAL A 176 -7.94 7.26 -13.27
CA VAL A 176 -8.04 8.71 -13.46
C VAL A 176 -9.46 9.03 -13.91
N LYS A 177 -10.16 9.85 -13.12
CA LYS A 177 -11.53 10.26 -13.39
C LYS A 177 -11.61 11.77 -13.54
N PHE A 178 -12.14 12.20 -14.67
CA PHE A 178 -12.45 13.57 -15.01
C PHE A 178 -13.90 13.87 -14.65
N GLN A 179 -14.10 15.03 -14.03
CA GLN A 179 -15.41 15.64 -13.87
C GLN A 179 -15.21 17.14 -14.08
N ILE A 180 -15.32 17.58 -15.33
CA ILE A 180 -14.93 18.92 -15.74
C ILE A 180 -16.01 19.58 -16.58
N PHE A 181 -16.05 20.90 -16.54
CA PHE A 181 -16.89 21.73 -17.41
C PHE A 181 -16.17 23.05 -17.64
N ARG A 182 -16.70 23.91 -18.48
CA ARG A 182 -16.12 25.24 -18.75
C ARG A 182 -16.91 26.34 -18.05
N SER A 183 -16.21 27.41 -17.70
CA SER A 183 -16.88 28.63 -17.27
C SER A 183 -17.47 29.39 -18.45
N THR A 184 -18.60 30.06 -18.24
CA THR A 184 -19.26 30.89 -19.27
C THR A 184 -18.52 32.19 -19.56
N ASP A 185 -17.69 32.65 -18.62
CA ASP A 185 -16.83 33.82 -18.71
C ASP A 185 -15.38 33.47 -19.11
N SER A 186 -15.13 32.27 -19.63
CA SER A 186 -13.81 31.87 -20.10
C SER A 186 -13.38 32.73 -21.30
N GLU A 187 -12.11 33.13 -21.33
CA GLU A 187 -11.48 33.72 -22.52
C GLU A 187 -11.68 32.81 -23.76
N PRO A 188 -11.68 33.38 -24.98
CA PRO A 188 -11.84 32.60 -26.21
C PRO A 188 -10.80 31.47 -26.32
N ILE A 189 -11.25 30.29 -26.76
CA ILE A 189 -10.35 29.16 -26.99
C ILE A 189 -9.59 29.36 -28.30
N THR A 190 -8.29 29.59 -28.19
CA THR A 190 -7.39 29.84 -29.34
C THR A 190 -6.36 28.73 -29.56
N SER A 191 -6.21 27.79 -28.62
CA SER A 191 -5.22 26.71 -28.70
C SER A 191 -5.60 25.53 -27.80
N ASP A 192 -4.80 24.45 -27.87
CA ASP A 192 -4.88 23.29 -26.98
C ASP A 192 -4.66 23.71 -25.51
N ALA A 193 -5.40 23.11 -24.58
CA ALA A 193 -5.09 23.21 -23.17
C ALA A 193 -4.01 22.20 -22.80
N LEU A 194 -2.82 22.67 -22.40
CA LEU A 194 -1.68 21.87 -21.96
C LEU A 194 -1.46 22.05 -20.45
N ILE A 195 -2.10 21.21 -19.64
CA ILE A 195 -2.10 21.34 -18.19
C ILE A 195 -1.02 20.41 -17.60
N ASN A 196 0.14 20.97 -17.27
CA ASN A 196 1.27 20.23 -16.73
C ASN A 196 1.01 19.82 -15.27
N ILE A 197 1.12 18.53 -14.99
CA ILE A 197 0.88 17.90 -13.69
C ILE A 197 2.01 16.96 -13.23
N PRO A 198 3.30 17.34 -13.35
CA PRO A 198 4.43 16.46 -13.05
C PRO A 198 4.46 16.03 -11.59
N ASP A 199 4.10 16.91 -10.65
CA ASP A 199 4.10 16.57 -9.22
C ASP A 199 3.03 15.53 -8.88
N ILE A 200 1.90 15.52 -9.60
CA ILE A 200 0.85 14.51 -9.41
C ILE A 200 1.33 13.16 -9.93
N PHE A 201 1.97 13.12 -11.09
CA PHE A 201 2.60 11.90 -11.60
C PHE A 201 3.71 11.40 -10.68
N SER A 202 4.50 12.32 -10.13
CA SER A 202 5.48 12.01 -9.10
C SER A 202 4.80 11.52 -7.82
N ASP A 203 3.59 11.95 -7.47
CA ASP A 203 2.91 11.53 -6.25
C ASP A 203 2.16 10.20 -6.38
N ILE A 204 1.45 9.98 -7.49
CA ILE A 204 0.65 8.77 -7.74
C ILE A 204 1.48 7.66 -8.41
N GLY A 205 2.59 8.02 -9.04
CA GLY A 205 3.38 7.17 -9.93
C GLY A 205 3.01 7.36 -11.40
N TYR A 206 3.93 6.97 -12.28
CA TYR A 206 3.79 7.16 -13.72
C TYR A 206 2.46 6.60 -14.25
N ILE A 207 1.73 7.43 -15.00
CA ILE A 207 0.54 7.07 -15.76
C ILE A 207 0.97 6.91 -17.22
N PRO A 208 0.74 5.76 -17.86
CA PRO A 208 1.10 5.58 -19.27
C PRO A 208 0.35 6.57 -20.16
N ASN A 209 0.91 6.83 -21.35
CA ASN A 209 0.23 7.67 -22.34
C ASN A 209 -1.13 7.07 -22.68
N GLN A 210 -2.21 7.81 -22.40
CA GLN A 210 -3.58 7.33 -22.51
C GLN A 210 -4.49 8.38 -23.12
N ILE A 211 -5.43 7.92 -23.95
CA ILE A 211 -6.53 8.73 -24.44
C ILE A 211 -7.71 8.52 -23.50
N VAL A 212 -8.31 9.62 -23.06
CA VAL A 212 -9.54 9.64 -22.28
C VAL A 212 -10.65 10.18 -23.16
N PHE A 213 -11.74 9.44 -23.28
CA PHE A 213 -12.93 9.93 -23.95
C PHE A 213 -13.85 10.58 -22.92
N LEU A 214 -13.96 11.90 -22.99
CA LEU A 214 -14.90 12.65 -22.18
C LEU A 214 -16.28 12.63 -22.84
N HIS A 215 -17.34 12.63 -22.05
CA HIS A 215 -18.71 12.68 -22.53
C HIS A 215 -19.62 13.39 -21.51
N PRO A 216 -20.65 14.13 -21.95
CA PRO A 216 -21.76 14.51 -21.09
C PRO A 216 -22.50 13.28 -20.54
N GLU A 217 -23.24 13.44 -19.45
CA GLU A 217 -24.17 12.40 -19.00
C GLU A 217 -25.18 12.06 -20.09
N ASN A 218 -25.41 10.75 -20.30
CA ASN A 218 -26.38 10.21 -21.27
C ASN A 218 -26.16 10.66 -22.73
N SER A 219 -24.91 10.94 -23.12
CA SER A 219 -24.55 11.35 -24.49
C SER A 219 -23.73 10.29 -25.22
N THR A 220 -23.90 10.21 -26.54
CA THR A 220 -23.03 9.42 -27.45
C THR A 220 -21.83 10.23 -27.96
N MET A 221 -21.72 11.50 -27.57
CA MET A 221 -20.62 12.37 -27.96
C MET A 221 -19.36 11.98 -27.19
N LEU A 222 -18.27 11.72 -27.93
CA LEU A 222 -16.96 11.44 -27.37
C LEU A 222 -16.02 12.61 -27.67
N ILE A 223 -15.45 13.18 -26.62
CA ILE A 223 -14.55 14.33 -26.65
C ILE A 223 -13.17 13.83 -26.20
N PRO A 224 -12.18 13.69 -27.09
CA PRO A 224 -10.89 13.13 -26.73
C PRO A 224 -10.06 14.12 -25.90
N ALA A 225 -9.44 13.62 -24.84
CA ALA A 225 -8.36 14.25 -24.08
C ALA A 225 -7.20 13.25 -23.96
N LEU A 226 -5.98 13.73 -23.73
CA LEU A 226 -4.79 12.91 -23.63
C LEU A 226 -4.11 13.12 -22.27
N LEU A 227 -3.70 12.02 -21.66
CA LEU A 227 -2.72 12.00 -20.59
C LEU A 227 -1.39 11.59 -21.23
N GLU A 228 -0.49 12.53 -21.46
CA GLU A 228 0.80 12.27 -22.08
C GLU A 228 1.87 13.20 -21.50
N ASN A 229 3.11 12.72 -21.37
CA ASN A 229 4.26 13.53 -20.96
C ASN A 229 4.04 14.40 -19.71
N PHE A 230 3.41 13.83 -18.67
CA PHE A 230 3.08 14.54 -17.43
C PHE A 230 2.05 15.66 -17.59
N THR A 231 1.27 15.66 -18.67
CA THR A 231 0.33 16.73 -19.04
C THR A 231 -1.05 16.16 -19.30
N ILE A 232 -2.09 16.85 -18.84
CA ILE A 232 -3.45 16.70 -19.37
C ILE A 232 -3.55 17.61 -20.59
N LYS A 233 -3.62 17.02 -21.78
CA LYS A 233 -3.80 17.73 -23.03
C LYS A 233 -5.24 17.61 -23.49
N ILE A 234 -5.91 18.74 -23.67
CA ILE A 234 -7.25 18.81 -24.29
C ILE A 234 -7.11 19.59 -25.59
N PRO A 235 -7.24 18.93 -26.76
CA PRO A 235 -7.19 19.61 -28.05
C PRO A 235 -8.18 20.77 -28.14
N GLN A 236 -7.85 21.82 -28.90
CA GLN A 236 -8.68 23.01 -29.05
C GLN A 236 -10.15 22.67 -29.40
N ALA A 237 -10.35 21.76 -30.36
CA ALA A 237 -11.68 21.32 -30.78
C ALA A 237 -12.44 20.59 -29.65
N SER A 238 -11.73 19.74 -28.91
CA SER A 238 -12.28 19.04 -27.74
C SER A 238 -12.69 20.02 -26.65
N LEU A 239 -11.86 21.03 -26.37
CA LEU A 239 -12.14 22.08 -25.40
C LEU A 239 -13.38 22.90 -25.81
N GLY A 240 -13.56 23.13 -27.10
CA GLY A 240 -14.77 23.76 -27.66
C GLY A 240 -16.04 22.93 -27.49
N ALA A 241 -15.92 21.59 -27.43
CA ALA A 241 -17.04 20.67 -27.25
C ALA A 241 -17.43 20.44 -25.77
N ILE A 242 -16.58 20.82 -24.81
CA ILE A 242 -16.89 20.71 -23.37
C ILE A 242 -17.96 21.75 -23.00
N SER A 243 -19.01 21.28 -22.31
CA SER A 243 -20.14 22.11 -21.89
C SER A 243 -19.75 23.22 -20.92
N THR A 244 -20.43 24.35 -21.02
CA THR A 244 -20.34 25.47 -20.07
C THR A 244 -21.36 25.42 -18.93
N SER A 245 -22.26 24.42 -18.95
CA SER A 245 -23.44 24.38 -18.07
C SER A 245 -23.57 23.10 -17.25
N TYR A 246 -22.90 22.03 -17.65
CA TYR A 246 -22.96 20.74 -16.97
C TYR A 246 -21.64 19.98 -17.09
N TYR A 247 -21.43 19.02 -16.20
CA TYR A 247 -20.21 18.22 -16.18
C TYR A 247 -20.09 17.33 -17.42
N THR A 248 -18.87 17.26 -17.90
CA THR A 248 -18.37 16.24 -18.80
C THR A 248 -17.50 15.29 -17.98
N TYR A 249 -17.71 13.99 -18.17
CA TYR A 249 -17.06 12.94 -17.41
C TYR A 249 -16.15 12.13 -18.31
N GLY A 250 -15.11 11.53 -17.75
CA GLY A 250 -14.33 10.53 -18.46
C GLY A 250 -13.47 9.76 -17.49
N GLU A 251 -13.22 8.50 -17.79
CA GLU A 251 -12.46 7.62 -16.93
C GLU A 251 -11.45 6.85 -17.77
N VAL A 252 -10.26 6.69 -17.22
CA VAL A 252 -9.23 5.83 -17.80
C VAL A 252 -8.47 5.13 -16.70
N GLN A 253 -8.00 3.92 -17.01
CA GLN A 253 -7.27 3.08 -16.08
C GLN A 253 -5.89 2.76 -16.64
N GLY A 254 -4.85 3.03 -15.85
CA GLY A 254 -3.47 2.64 -16.10
C GLY A 254 -2.93 1.71 -15.01
N TYR A 255 -1.64 1.39 -15.13
CA TYR A 255 -0.92 0.57 -14.16
C TYR A 255 0.44 1.18 -13.84
N SER A 256 0.83 1.13 -12.58
CA SER A 256 2.06 1.71 -12.05
C SER A 256 2.61 0.86 -10.90
N ASN A 257 3.73 0.17 -11.17
CA ASN A 257 4.52 -0.56 -10.15
C ASN A 257 5.21 0.35 -9.13
N TRP A 258 5.07 1.67 -9.28
CA TRP A 258 5.78 2.62 -8.44
C TRP A 258 5.17 2.66 -7.03
N ILE A 259 5.85 2.06 -6.06
CA ILE A 259 5.40 2.07 -4.67
C ILE A 259 6.11 3.25 -3.98
N ARG A 260 5.37 4.26 -3.52
CA ARG A 260 5.97 5.22 -2.56
C ARG A 260 6.24 4.47 -1.26
N PRO A 261 7.47 4.46 -0.72
CA PRO A 261 7.84 3.70 0.47
C PRO A 261 7.32 4.29 1.79
N TYR A 262 6.05 4.71 1.84
CA TYR A 262 5.34 5.35 2.97
C TYR A 262 5.58 6.85 3.16
N LEU A 263 4.47 7.48 3.55
CA LEU A 263 4.47 8.71 4.30
C LEU A 263 5.18 8.46 5.62
N HIS A 264 6.21 9.27 5.87
CA HIS A 264 6.90 9.35 7.14
C HIS A 264 5.93 9.62 8.30
#